data_AF-A0A942Z8I4-F1
#
_entry.id   AF-A0A942Z8I4-F1
#
_cell.length_a   1.000
_cell.length_b   1.000
_cell.length_c   1.000
_cell.angle_alpha   90.00
_cell.angle_beta   90.00
_cell.angle_gamma   90.00
#
_symmetry.space_group_name_H-M   'P 1'
#
loop_
_entity.id
_entity.type
_entity.pdbx_description
1 polymer ?
#
loop_
_entity_poly.entity_id
_entity_poly.type
_entity_poly.pdbx_seq_one_letter_code
_entity_poly.pdbx_strand_id
1 'polypeptide(L)'
;MAKKRDGKYIHSRSKKWLKFKCGHRQEFVIGGYTDPQGERIGFGALLIGYYDGYDLVYAGKVGTGYDDETLDRISKQLKDLEKDKSPFKGKRCSLGET
;
A
#
# COMPACT_ATOMS: atom_id res chain seq x y z
N MET A 1 5.44 15.35 16.51
CA MET A 1 4.29 16.14 17.02
C MET A 1 4.86 17.33 17.76
N ALA A 2 4.40 18.55 17.49
CA ALA A 2 4.83 19.73 18.25
C ALA A 2 3.64 20.35 18.97
N LYS A 3 3.82 20.66 20.26
CA LYS A 3 2.87 21.40 21.08
C LYS A 3 3.58 22.66 21.61
N LYS A 4 2.91 23.81 21.56
CA LYS A 4 3.48 25.06 22.10
C LYS A 4 3.54 24.98 23.64
N ARG A 5 4.71 25.25 24.24
CA ARG A 5 4.95 25.17 25.69
C ARG A 5 3.96 26.02 26.51
N ASP A 6 3.69 27.24 26.05
CA ASP A 6 2.77 28.20 26.72
C ASP A 6 1.31 28.04 26.27
N GLY A 7 0.99 26.98 25.53
CA GLY A 7 -0.33 26.76 24.98
C GLY A 7 -1.29 26.15 26.00
N LYS A 8 -2.21 26.94 26.55
CA LYS A 8 -3.38 26.40 27.26
C LYS A 8 -4.11 25.35 26.42
N TYR A 9 -4.56 24.28 27.06
CA TYR A 9 -5.41 23.25 26.45
C TYR A 9 -6.75 23.88 26.04
N ILE A 10 -7.15 23.67 24.79
CA ILE A 10 -8.41 24.19 24.25
C ILE A 10 -9.07 23.03 23.51
N HIS A 11 -10.34 22.78 23.81
CA HIS A 11 -11.15 21.75 23.19
C HIS A 11 -11.67 22.17 21.80
N SER A 12 -10.84 22.86 21.02
CA SER A 12 -11.15 23.34 19.67
C SER A 12 -9.94 23.20 18.76
N ARG A 13 -10.16 23.24 17.44
CA ARG A 13 -9.08 23.07 16.44
C ARG A 13 -8.09 24.25 16.55
N SER A 14 -6.96 24.02 17.22
CA SER A 14 -5.96 25.05 17.49
C SER A 14 -4.64 24.76 16.79
N LYS A 15 -4.02 25.80 16.19
CA LYS A 15 -2.67 25.73 15.60
C LYS A 15 -1.56 25.47 16.64
N LYS A 16 -1.89 25.44 17.94
CA LYS A 16 -0.95 25.14 19.04
C LYS A 16 -0.50 23.68 19.06
N TRP A 17 -1.22 22.78 18.38
CA TRP A 17 -0.95 21.34 18.32
C TRP A 17 -0.77 20.95 16.86
N LEU A 18 0.48 20.85 16.40
CA LEU A 18 0.83 20.53 15.02
C LEU A 18 1.26 19.06 14.90
N LYS A 19 0.51 18.30 14.10
CA LYS A 19 0.85 16.94 13.73
C LYS A 19 1.68 16.96 12.45
N PHE A 20 3.00 16.95 12.62
CA PHE A 20 3.92 16.65 11.53
C PHE A 20 3.91 15.14 11.30
N LYS A 21 3.56 14.71 10.07
CA LYS A 21 3.74 13.33 9.63
C LYS A 21 4.92 13.30 8.65
N CYS A 22 5.94 12.53 8.97
CA CYS A 22 6.99 12.19 8.00
C CYS A 22 6.42 11.12 7.07
N GLY A 23 6.15 11.49 5.82
CA GLY A 23 5.77 10.54 4.78
C GLY A 23 7.01 10.05 4.08
N HIS A 24 7.38 8.79 4.29
CA HIS A 24 8.37 8.15 3.44
C HIS A 24 7.65 7.70 2.15
N ARG A 25 8.24 8.04 1.01
CA ARG A 25 7.75 7.62 -0.31
C ARG A 25 8.86 6.86 -1.00
N GLN A 26 8.48 5.76 -1.64
CA GLN A 26 9.36 4.97 -2.46
C GLN A 26 8.57 4.44 -3.65
N GLU A 27 9.27 4.14 -4.73
CA GLU A 27 8.71 3.52 -5.93
C GLU A 27 8.78 2.00 -5.79
N PHE A 28 7.70 1.33 -6.17
CA PHE A 28 7.57 -0.11 -6.07
C PHE A 28 7.02 -0.68 -7.37
N VAL A 29 7.35 -1.94 -7.62
CA VAL A 29 6.88 -2.72 -8.76
C VAL A 29 5.67 -3.52 -8.33
N ILE A 30 4.63 -3.52 -9.16
CA ILE A 30 3.43 -4.34 -8.95
C ILE A 30 3.75 -5.75 -9.45
N GLY A 31 3.68 -6.74 -8.55
CA GLY A 31 3.89 -8.16 -8.90
C GLY A 31 2.63 -9.01 -8.84
N GLY A 32 1.48 -8.41 -8.50
CA GLY A 32 0.19 -9.07 -8.54
C GLY A 32 -0.92 -8.24 -7.88
N TYR A 33 -2.14 -8.75 -7.93
CA TYR A 33 -3.29 -8.16 -7.26
C TYR A 33 -4.12 -9.26 -6.59
N THR A 34 -4.92 -8.88 -5.59
CA THR A 34 -5.89 -9.77 -4.94
C THR A 34 -7.30 -9.42 -5.41
N ASP A 35 -8.16 -10.44 -5.54
CA ASP A 35 -9.57 -10.24 -5.83
C ASP A 35 -10.25 -9.33 -4.78
N PRO A 36 -11.18 -8.46 -5.22
CA PRO A 36 -11.93 -7.62 -4.30
C PRO A 36 -12.82 -8.49 -3.40
N GLN A 37 -12.87 -8.17 -2.10
CA GLN A 37 -13.90 -8.68 -1.21
C GLN A 37 -15.04 -7.66 -1.11
N GLY A 38 -16.27 -8.08 -1.45
CA GLY A 38 -17.49 -7.27 -1.30
C GLY A 38 -17.84 -6.40 -2.53
N GLU A 39 -18.35 -5.19 -2.30
CA GLU A 39 -18.84 -4.26 -3.33
C GLU A 39 -17.74 -3.46 -4.07
N ARG A 40 -16.46 -3.69 -3.78
CA ARG A 40 -15.39 -2.93 -4.45
C ARG A 40 -15.23 -3.36 -5.90
N ILE A 41 -15.35 -2.39 -6.81
CA ILE A 41 -15.11 -2.57 -8.24
C ILE A 41 -13.59 -2.51 -8.50
N GLY A 42 -13.05 -3.50 -9.19
CA GLY A 42 -11.64 -3.56 -9.59
C GLY A 42 -10.82 -4.60 -8.82
N PHE A 43 -9.93 -4.15 -7.94
CA PHE A 43 -9.01 -5.02 -7.18
C PHE A 43 -9.03 -4.69 -5.69
N GLY A 44 -8.82 -5.69 -4.83
CA GLY A 44 -8.84 -5.54 -3.38
C GLY A 44 -7.57 -4.89 -2.82
N ALA A 45 -6.40 -5.37 -3.28
CA ALA A 45 -5.10 -4.83 -2.93
C ALA A 45 -4.06 -5.18 -4.00
N LEU A 46 -3.06 -4.32 -4.15
CA LEU A 46 -1.88 -4.57 -4.98
C LEU A 46 -0.78 -5.20 -4.14
N LEU A 47 -0.21 -6.29 -4.65
CA LEU A 47 0.99 -6.92 -4.15
C LEU A 47 2.19 -6.17 -4.75
N ILE A 48 2.93 -5.48 -3.90
CA ILE A 48 4.07 -4.67 -4.31
C ILE A 48 5.40 -5.32 -3.89
N GLY A 49 6.43 -5.05 -4.68
CA GLY A 49 7.81 -5.43 -4.38
C GLY A 49 8.80 -4.38 -4.82
N TYR A 50 10.06 -4.58 -4.41
CA TYR A 50 11.20 -3.82 -4.90
C TYR A 50 12.23 -4.79 -5.47
N TYR A 51 13.05 -4.30 -6.39
CA TYR A 51 14.18 -5.06 -6.90
C TYR A 51 15.35 -4.95 -5.93
N ASP A 52 15.85 -6.09 -5.46
CA ASP A 52 17.15 -6.23 -4.80
C ASP A 52 18.07 -7.00 -5.74
N GLY A 53 18.92 -6.28 -6.47
CA GLY A 53 19.71 -6.83 -7.57
C GLY A 53 18.83 -7.38 -8.70
N TYR A 54 18.81 -8.70 -8.87
CA TYR A 54 18.01 -9.40 -9.89
C TYR A 54 16.71 -10.00 -9.35
N ASP A 55 16.46 -9.85 -8.05
CA ASP A 55 15.37 -10.53 -7.36
C ASP A 55 14.27 -9.55 -6.99
N LEU A 56 13.02 -9.90 -7.32
CA LEU A 56 11.86 -9.13 -6.91
C LEU A 56 11.41 -9.57 -5.51
N VAL A 57 11.68 -8.74 -4.51
CA VAL A 57 11.38 -8.97 -3.10
C VAL A 57 10.03 -8.36 -2.75
N TYR A 58 9.17 -9.13 -2.08
CA TYR A 58 7.85 -8.67 -1.65
C TYR A 58 7.94 -7.62 -0.54
N ALA A 59 7.31 -6.45 -0.77
CA ALA A 59 7.33 -5.31 0.14
C ALA A 59 6.04 -5.18 0.96
N GLY A 60 4.94 -5.76 0.49
CA GLY A 60 3.65 -5.73 1.18
C GLY A 60 2.46 -5.64 0.24
N LYS A 61 1.28 -5.44 0.85
CA LYS A 61 0.01 -5.23 0.15
C LYS A 61 -0.50 -3.82 0.39
N VAL A 62 -0.96 -3.15 -0.67
CA VAL A 62 -1.52 -1.79 -0.60
C VAL A 62 -2.92 -1.77 -1.20
N GLY A 63 -3.92 -1.43 -0.38
CA GLY A 63 -5.35 -1.43 -0.77
C GLY A 63 -6.10 -0.15 -0.41
N THR A 64 -5.38 0.93 -0.06
CA THR A 64 -5.97 2.20 0.40
C THR A 64 -5.35 3.38 -0.34
N GLY A 65 -6.17 4.39 -0.66
CA GLY A 65 -5.72 5.64 -1.29
C GLY A 65 -5.90 5.70 -2.81
N TYR A 66 -6.72 4.80 -3.38
CA TYR A 66 -7.11 4.84 -4.79
C TYR A 66 -8.50 5.44 -4.95
N ASP A 67 -8.67 6.25 -5.98
CA ASP A 67 -9.95 6.75 -6.46
C ASP A 67 -10.61 5.73 -7.39
N ASP A 68 -11.95 5.74 -7.54
CA ASP A 68 -12.68 4.73 -8.31
C ASP A 68 -12.26 4.68 -9.79
N GLU A 69 -12.01 5.84 -10.40
CA GLU A 69 -11.51 5.93 -11.78
C GLU A 69 -10.11 5.28 -11.91
N THR A 70 -9.26 5.50 -10.91
CA THR A 70 -7.90 4.96 -10.89
C THR A 70 -7.93 3.44 -10.69
N LEU A 71 -8.87 2.93 -9.89
CA LEU A 71 -9.08 1.50 -9.71
C LEU A 71 -9.47 0.81 -11.02
N ASP A 72 -10.44 1.35 -11.76
CA ASP A 72 -10.86 0.78 -13.05
C ASP A 72 -9.69 0.77 -14.04
N ARG A 73 -9.00 1.90 -14.20
CA ARG A 73 -7.86 2.02 -15.12
C ARG A 73 -6.75 1.01 -14.81
N ILE A 74 -6.34 0.91 -13.55
CA ILE A 74 -5.28 -0.03 -13.14
C ILE A 74 -5.78 -1.48 -13.31
N SER A 75 -7.05 -1.77 -12.98
CA SER A 75 -7.61 -3.11 -13.15
C SER A 75 -7.58 -3.58 -14.60
N LYS A 76 -7.88 -2.70 -15.56
CA LYS A 76 -7.81 -2.99 -17.00
C LYS A 76 -6.38 -3.28 -17.46
N GLN A 77 -5.42 -2.47 -17.01
CA GLN A 77 -4.00 -2.68 -17.34
C GLN A 77 -3.46 -3.98 -16.74
N LEU A 78 -3.88 -4.34 -15.53
CA LEU A 78 -3.43 -5.57 -14.87
C LEU A 78 -4.02 -6.83 -15.51
N LYS A 79 -5.26 -6.77 -16.02
CA LYS A 79 -5.87 -7.88 -16.78
C LYS A 79 -5.11 -8.18 -18.07
N ASP A 80 -4.61 -7.15 -18.76
CA ASP A 80 -3.82 -7.33 -19.99
C ASP A 80 -2.42 -7.93 -19.70
N LEU A 81 -1.87 -7.62 -18.53
CA LEU A 81 -0.54 -8.07 -18.10
C LEU A 81 -0.59 -9.31 -17.20
N GLU A 82 -1.75 -9.97 -17.12
CA GLU A 82 -1.95 -11.14 -16.26
C GLU A 82 -1.03 -12.28 -16.69
N LYS A 83 -0.25 -12.79 -15.74
CA LYS A 83 0.67 -13.91 -15.95
C LYS A 83 0.46 -14.95 -14.85
N ASP A 84 0.38 -16.20 -15.27
CA ASP A 84 0.19 -17.37 -14.39
C ASP A 84 1.39 -17.57 -13.44
N LYS A 85 2.59 -17.22 -13.90
CA LYS A 85 3.82 -17.33 -13.10
C LYS A 85 4.00 -16.12 -12.18
N SER A 86 4.09 -16.38 -10.87
CA SER A 86 4.41 -15.36 -9.88
C SER A 86 5.81 -14.76 -10.13
N PRO A 87 5.94 -13.42 -10.19
CA PRO A 87 7.22 -12.76 -10.42
C PRO A 87 8.07 -12.59 -9.15
N PHE A 88 7.51 -12.90 -7.96
CA PHE A 88 8.23 -12.73 -6.71
C PHE A 88 9.16 -13.91 -6.44
N LYS A 89 10.41 -13.61 -6.11
CA LYS A 89 11.36 -14.64 -5.67
C LYS A 89 11.17 -14.86 -4.17
N GLY A 90 10.24 -15.75 -3.86
CA GLY A 90 9.96 -16.19 -2.52
C GLY A 90 9.00 -17.35 -2.57
N LYS A 91 9.48 -18.55 -2.25
CA LYS A 91 8.57 -19.60 -1.77
C LYS A 91 7.73 -18.98 -0.65
N ARG A 92 6.44 -19.33 -0.57
CA ARG A 92 5.77 -19.30 0.73
C ARG A 92 6.74 -19.97 1.71
N CYS A 93 7.34 -19.21 2.61
CA CYS A 93 7.95 -19.83 3.78
C CYS A 93 6.75 -20.40 4.52
N SER A 94 6.71 -21.73 4.57
CA SER A 94 5.67 -22.54 5.19
C SER A 94 5.33 -22.06 6.60
N LEU A 95 4.06 -22.19 6.95
CA LEU A 95 3.55 -22.16 8.32
C LEU A 95 4.43 -23.02 9.27
N GLY A 96 4.54 -22.57 10.52
CA GLY A 96 4.99 -23.34 11.70
C GLY A 96 5.03 -22.37 12.89
N GLU A 97 3.97 -22.29 13.71
CA GLU A 97 3.84 -23.04 14.98
C GLU A 97 5.06 -22.82 15.90
N THR A 98 4.97 -21.84 16.81
CA THR A 98 4.92 -22.04 18.27
C THR A 98 4.34 -20.79 18.93
#